data_AF-A0A7C7CH87-F1
#
_entry.id   AF-A0A7C7CH87-F1
#
_cell.length_a   1.000
_cell.length_b   1.000
_cell.length_c   1.000
_cell.angle_alpha   90.00
_cell.angle_beta   90.00
_cell.angle_gamma   90.00
#
_symmetry.space_group_name_H-M   'P 1'
#
loop_
_entity.id
_entity.type
_entity.pdbx_description
1 polymer ?
#
loop_
_entity_poly.entity_id
_entity_poly.type
_entity_poly.pdbx_seq_one_letter_code
_entity_poly.pdbx_strand_id
1 'polypeptide(L)'
;MKKTKLPLILAFVMAYLQASPAQAQAQEEKQKNLLPIPDKLVVLTFDDGNVSDLTTTAPILKKHGFGATFYITSGWIGGAGRLTWEQVKELDAQGFEIGSHSASHPNMLHISEEEVREQIVSFDRACEVHGIRKATTFAYPGEHHDRRIVKALATAGYSAARRGVTPEYPLFDRGGPGPAYNPREEDPFLIPG
;
A
#
# COMPACT_ATOMS: atom_id res chain seq x y z
N MET A 1 -50.36 31.51 16.92
CA MET A 1 -49.71 31.02 15.67
C MET A 1 -48.36 31.69 15.50
N LYS A 2 -47.24 31.02 15.83
CA LYS A 2 -45.88 31.53 15.59
C LYS A 2 -45.24 30.72 14.47
N LYS A 3 -44.93 31.37 13.35
CA LYS A 3 -44.17 30.78 12.24
C LYS A 3 -42.69 30.78 12.64
N THR A 4 -42.15 29.63 13.01
CA THR A 4 -40.71 29.49 13.29
C THR A 4 -39.97 29.45 11.96
N LYS A 5 -39.16 30.48 11.68
CA LYS A 5 -38.25 30.49 10.54
C LYS A 5 -37.21 29.39 10.78
N LEU A 6 -37.09 28.46 9.83
CA LEU A 6 -36.00 27.48 9.81
C LEU A 6 -34.67 28.27 9.74
N PRO A 7 -33.70 28.04 10.63
CA PRO A 7 -32.46 28.80 10.64
C PRO A 7 -31.65 28.47 9.38
N LEU A 8 -31.24 29.52 8.66
CA LEU A 8 -30.45 29.50 7.42
C LEU A 8 -29.16 28.65 7.51
N ILE A 9 -28.68 28.39 8.73
CA ILE A 9 -27.50 27.56 9.03
C ILE A 9 -27.75 26.07 8.75
N LEU A 10 -28.99 25.57 8.86
CA LEU A 10 -29.29 24.15 8.64
C LEU A 10 -29.29 23.77 7.15
N ALA A 11 -29.54 24.74 6.25
CA ALA A 11 -29.47 24.52 4.81
C ALA A 11 -28.01 24.42 4.31
N PHE A 12 -27.06 25.05 5.00
CA PHE A 12 -25.64 25.05 4.61
C PHE A 12 -24.91 23.74 5.00
N VAL A 13 -25.38 23.05 6.05
CA VAL A 13 -24.80 21.76 6.49
C VAL A 13 -25.27 20.60 5.61
N MET A 14 -26.47 20.66 5.05
CA MET A 14 -26.99 19.63 4.13
C MET A 14 -26.31 19.66 2.74
N ALA A 15 -25.70 20.78 2.35
CA ALA A 15 -24.99 20.91 1.08
C ALA A 15 -23.58 20.30 1.09
N TYR A 16 -23.03 19.98 2.27
CA TYR A 16 -21.67 19.42 2.40
C TYR A 16 -21.62 17.89 2.46
N LEU A 17 -22.77 17.21 2.40
CA LEU A 17 -22.87 15.75 2.58
C LEU A 17 -23.41 15.00 1.36
N GLN A 18 -23.49 15.64 0.19
CA GLN A 18 -23.80 14.94 -1.05
C GLN A 18 -22.62 15.04 -1.99
N ALA A 19 -21.99 13.88 -2.27
CA ALA A 19 -21.04 13.76 -3.36
C ALA A 19 -21.69 14.31 -4.63
N SER A 20 -20.93 15.09 -5.41
CA SER A 20 -21.44 15.62 -6.68
C SER A 20 -21.86 14.45 -7.60
N PRO A 21 -22.82 14.64 -8.52
CA PRO A 21 -23.24 13.60 -9.45
C PRO A 21 -22.07 12.93 -10.20
N ALA A 22 -21.03 13.70 -10.50
CA ALA A 22 -19.80 13.20 -11.12
C ALA A 22 -18.98 12.29 -10.18
N GLN A 23 -18.92 12.60 -8.89
CA GLN A 23 -18.26 11.75 -7.89
C GLN A 23 -19.05 10.46 -7.63
N ALA A 24 -20.39 10.56 -7.57
CA ALA A 24 -21.26 9.39 -7.43
C ALA A 24 -21.14 8.45 -8.63
N GLN A 25 -21.14 8.99 -9.86
CA GLN A 25 -20.95 8.22 -11.08
C GLN A 25 -19.56 7.58 -11.17
N ALA A 26 -18.50 8.34 -10.84
CA ALA A 26 -17.14 7.80 -10.83
C ALA A 26 -16.96 6.67 -9.80
N GLN A 27 -17.62 6.79 -8.64
CA GLN A 27 -17.61 5.75 -7.62
C GLN A 27 -18.42 4.51 -8.05
N GLU A 28 -19.56 4.71 -8.72
CA GLU A 28 -20.37 3.62 -9.27
C GLU A 28 -19.65 2.88 -10.42
N GLU A 29 -18.94 3.59 -11.30
CA GLU A 29 -18.11 2.98 -12.35
C GLU A 29 -16.90 2.24 -11.76
N LYS A 30 -16.25 2.80 -10.74
CA LYS A 30 -15.19 2.10 -9.97
C LYS A 30 -15.75 0.81 -9.37
N GLN A 31 -16.94 0.84 -8.79
CA GLN A 31 -17.61 -0.31 -8.19
C GLN A 31 -17.95 -1.40 -9.22
N LYS A 32 -18.40 -1.02 -10.42
CA LYS A 32 -18.76 -1.95 -11.51
C LYS A 32 -17.56 -2.72 -12.08
N ASN A 33 -16.35 -2.18 -11.93
CA ASN A 33 -15.12 -2.78 -12.44
C ASN A 33 -14.36 -3.65 -11.42
N LEU A 34 -14.86 -3.79 -10.19
CA LEU A 34 -14.23 -4.66 -9.20
C LEU A 34 -14.60 -6.12 -9.43
N LEU A 35 -13.59 -6.99 -9.50
CA LEU A 35 -13.79 -8.43 -9.46
C LEU A 35 -14.27 -8.85 -8.06
N PRO A 36 -15.08 -9.91 -7.95
CA PRO A 36 -15.43 -10.47 -6.65
C PRO A 36 -14.17 -10.95 -5.93
N ILE A 37 -14.03 -10.61 -4.64
CA ILE A 37 -12.96 -11.14 -3.80
C ILE A 37 -13.24 -12.64 -3.59
N PRO A 38 -12.31 -13.54 -3.94
CA PRO A 38 -12.49 -14.96 -3.69
C PRO A 38 -12.64 -15.27 -2.19
N ASP A 39 -13.45 -16.28 -1.87
CA ASP A 39 -13.58 -16.76 -0.50
C ASP A 39 -12.21 -17.17 0.06
N LYS A 40 -11.91 -16.70 1.29
CA LYS A 40 -10.67 -16.99 2.01
C LYS A 40 -9.40 -16.52 1.28
N LEU A 41 -9.49 -15.47 0.46
CA LEU A 41 -8.31 -14.83 -0.10
C LEU A 41 -7.41 -14.31 1.03
N VAL A 42 -6.11 -14.61 0.94
CA VAL A 42 -5.05 -14.03 1.76
C VAL A 42 -4.01 -13.42 0.85
N VAL A 43 -3.49 -12.26 1.22
CA VAL A 43 -2.35 -11.61 0.55
C VAL A 43 -1.17 -11.68 1.50
N LEU A 44 -0.07 -12.28 1.05
CA LEU A 44 1.14 -12.46 1.84
C LEU A 44 2.16 -11.41 1.41
N THR A 45 2.61 -10.60 2.35
CA THR A 45 3.55 -9.52 2.09
C THR A 45 4.71 -9.56 3.07
N PHE A 46 5.91 -9.25 2.60
CA PHE A 46 7.13 -9.23 3.40
C PHE A 46 7.92 -7.97 3.10
N ASP A 47 8.52 -7.38 4.11
CA ASP A 47 9.15 -6.06 4.01
C ASP A 47 10.67 -6.13 4.07
N ASP A 48 11.28 -5.01 3.69
CA ASP A 48 12.69 -4.64 3.85
C ASP A 48 13.71 -5.35 2.96
N GLY A 49 13.37 -6.49 2.35
CA GLY A 49 14.32 -7.26 1.53
C GLY A 49 15.37 -7.99 2.37
N ASN A 50 14.91 -8.82 3.30
CA ASN A 50 15.75 -9.64 4.16
C ASN A 50 16.30 -10.86 3.41
N VAL A 51 17.50 -11.35 3.76
CA VAL A 51 18.04 -12.59 3.16
C VAL A 51 17.10 -13.80 3.38
N SER A 52 16.33 -13.81 4.47
CA SER A 52 15.32 -14.83 4.75
C SER A 52 14.21 -14.90 3.69
N ASP A 53 13.94 -13.79 3.00
CA ASP A 53 12.87 -13.70 1.99
C ASP A 53 13.12 -14.69 0.86
N LEU A 54 14.37 -14.78 0.39
CA LEU A 54 14.76 -15.76 -0.62
C LEU A 54 15.14 -17.11 -0.02
N THR A 55 15.88 -17.14 1.10
CA THR A 55 16.46 -18.40 1.60
C THR A 55 15.48 -19.28 2.37
N THR A 56 14.42 -18.69 2.92
CA THR A 56 13.45 -19.38 3.77
C THR A 56 12.02 -19.21 3.26
N THR A 57 11.58 -17.97 3.08
CA THR A 57 10.18 -17.64 2.80
C THR A 57 9.75 -18.09 1.41
N ALA A 58 10.45 -17.68 0.36
CA ALA A 58 10.14 -18.04 -1.03
C ALA A 58 10.04 -19.57 -1.26
N PRO A 59 10.99 -20.41 -0.79
CA PRO A 59 10.87 -21.86 -0.89
C PRO A 59 9.59 -22.43 -0.26
N ILE A 60 9.20 -21.93 0.92
CA ILE A 60 7.98 -22.37 1.61
C ILE A 60 6.75 -21.97 0.80
N LEU A 61 6.68 -20.72 0.34
CA LEU A 61 5.57 -20.23 -0.48
C LEU A 61 5.43 -21.04 -1.77
N LYS A 62 6.52 -21.27 -2.50
CA LYS A 62 6.53 -22.09 -3.72
C LYS A 62 6.08 -23.53 -3.45
N LYS A 63 6.57 -24.15 -2.38
CA LYS A 63 6.19 -25.51 -1.98
C LYS A 63 4.68 -25.65 -1.77
N HIS A 64 4.03 -24.61 -1.27
CA HIS A 64 2.61 -24.58 -0.99
C HIS A 64 1.76 -23.91 -2.08
N GLY A 65 2.37 -23.46 -3.18
CA GLY A 65 1.68 -22.83 -4.31
C GLY A 65 1.17 -21.40 -4.03
N PHE A 66 1.72 -20.72 -3.03
CA PHE A 66 1.36 -19.33 -2.73
C PHE A 66 2.17 -18.34 -3.56
N GLY A 67 1.51 -17.26 -3.97
CA GLY A 67 2.16 -16.01 -4.36
C GLY A 67 2.44 -15.13 -3.13
N ALA A 68 3.23 -14.09 -3.33
CA ALA A 68 3.51 -13.06 -2.32
C ALA A 68 4.07 -11.80 -2.98
N THR A 69 4.04 -10.71 -2.22
CA THR A 69 4.71 -9.44 -2.55
C THR A 69 5.87 -9.21 -1.59
N PHE A 70 7.06 -8.98 -2.12
CA PHE A 70 8.23 -8.57 -1.36
C PHE A 70 8.45 -7.07 -1.55
N TYR A 71 8.18 -6.28 -0.51
CA TYR A 71 8.39 -4.84 -0.49
C TYR A 71 9.86 -4.55 -0.16
N ILE A 72 10.59 -4.00 -1.13
CA ILE A 72 12.04 -3.83 -1.03
C ILE A 72 12.39 -2.39 -0.65
N THR A 73 13.32 -2.22 0.30
CA THR A 73 14.00 -0.94 0.54
C THR A 73 15.27 -0.90 -0.31
N SER A 74 15.25 -0.21 -1.46
CA SER A 74 16.31 -0.37 -2.47
C SER A 74 17.71 0.01 -1.97
N GLY A 75 17.82 1.01 -1.09
CA GLY A 75 19.07 1.47 -0.49
C GLY A 75 19.64 0.54 0.58
N TRP A 76 18.92 -0.51 1.00
CA TRP A 76 19.42 -1.53 1.92
C TRP A 76 19.96 -2.77 1.20
N ILE A 77 19.58 -2.98 -0.07
CA ILE A 77 20.00 -4.12 -0.87
C ILE A 77 21.53 -4.11 -1.08
N GLY A 78 22.16 -5.26 -0.91
CA GLY A 78 23.62 -5.45 -0.87
C GLY A 78 24.24 -5.22 0.52
N GLY A 79 23.47 -4.78 1.50
CA GLY A 79 23.90 -4.64 2.89
C GLY A 79 23.91 -5.96 3.68
N ALA A 80 24.48 -5.92 4.89
CA ALA A 80 24.53 -7.09 5.78
C ALA A 80 23.11 -7.55 6.16
N GLY A 81 22.82 -8.85 5.98
CA GLY A 81 21.51 -9.43 6.27
C GLY A 81 20.41 -9.07 5.26
N ARG A 82 20.75 -8.34 4.20
CA ARG A 82 19.83 -7.94 3.13
C ARG A 82 20.11 -8.73 1.86
N LEU A 83 19.11 -8.84 1.01
CA LEU A 83 19.27 -9.47 -0.31
C LEU A 83 20.31 -8.71 -1.14
N THR A 84 20.91 -9.37 -2.13
CA THR A 84 21.57 -8.70 -3.26
C THR A 84 20.56 -8.41 -4.37
N TRP A 85 20.91 -7.54 -5.32
CA TRP A 85 20.02 -7.26 -6.45
C TRP A 85 19.79 -8.48 -7.35
N GLU A 86 20.78 -9.37 -7.47
CA GLU A 86 20.64 -10.66 -8.15
C GLU A 86 19.59 -11.53 -7.46
N GLN A 87 19.57 -11.53 -6.12
CA GLN A 87 18.59 -12.27 -5.32
C GLN A 87 17.18 -11.65 -5.42
N VAL A 88 17.06 -10.31 -5.45
CA VAL A 88 15.77 -9.65 -5.71
C VAL A 88 15.26 -10.01 -7.11
N LYS A 89 16.13 -10.01 -8.12
CA LYS A 89 15.79 -10.45 -9.47
C LYS A 89 15.39 -11.92 -9.53
N GLU A 90 16.00 -12.76 -8.70
CA GLU A 90 15.61 -14.16 -8.57
C GLU A 90 14.20 -14.30 -8.01
N LEU A 91 13.83 -13.56 -6.97
CA LEU A 91 12.45 -13.51 -6.46
C LEU A 91 11.46 -13.08 -7.56
N ASP A 92 11.81 -12.05 -8.31
CA ASP A 92 11.01 -11.57 -9.46
C ASP A 92 10.83 -12.68 -10.52
N ALA A 93 11.91 -13.35 -10.90
CA ALA A 93 11.91 -14.45 -11.88
C ALA A 93 11.14 -15.69 -11.40
N GLN A 94 11.05 -15.91 -10.09
CA GLN A 94 10.22 -16.98 -9.50
C GLN A 94 8.72 -16.70 -9.55
N GLY A 95 8.33 -15.49 -9.98
CA GLY A 95 6.94 -15.07 -10.16
C GLY A 95 6.35 -14.31 -8.97
N PHE A 96 7.15 -13.99 -7.96
CA PHE A 96 6.71 -13.12 -6.87
C PHE A 96 6.62 -11.66 -7.33
N GLU A 97 5.79 -10.86 -6.67
CA GLU A 97 5.76 -9.42 -6.93
C GLU A 97 6.88 -8.73 -6.15
N ILE A 98 7.58 -7.80 -6.80
CA ILE A 98 8.48 -6.85 -6.14
C ILE A 98 7.74 -5.51 -5.99
N GLY A 99 7.45 -5.16 -4.75
CA GLY A 99 6.84 -3.89 -4.37
C GLY A 99 7.87 -2.90 -3.84
N SER A 100 7.49 -1.62 -3.76
CA SER A 100 8.37 -0.58 -3.20
C SER A 100 8.16 -0.40 -1.71
N HIS A 101 9.25 -0.38 -0.96
CA HIS A 101 9.29 0.07 0.44
C HIS A 101 10.10 1.36 0.60
N SER A 102 10.05 2.23 -0.42
CA SER A 102 10.88 3.44 -0.59
C SER A 102 12.36 3.14 -0.86
N ALA A 103 13.14 4.19 -1.15
CA ALA A 103 14.56 4.05 -1.40
C ALA A 103 15.38 3.86 -0.12
N SER A 104 15.07 4.58 0.95
CA SER A 104 15.90 4.60 2.17
C SER A 104 15.16 4.36 3.46
N HIS A 105 13.88 3.97 3.39
CA HIS A 105 13.02 3.73 4.56
C HIS A 105 12.97 4.93 5.55
N PRO A 106 12.74 6.17 5.09
CA PRO A 106 12.63 7.31 6.00
C PRO A 106 11.27 7.32 6.71
N ASN A 107 11.17 8.10 7.80
CA ASN A 107 9.84 8.54 8.25
C ASN A 107 9.28 9.53 7.22
N MET A 108 8.34 9.06 6.40
CA MET A 108 7.80 9.82 5.27
C MET A 108 7.02 11.09 5.70
N LEU A 109 6.59 11.18 6.96
CA LEU A 109 5.91 12.37 7.50
C LEU A 109 6.88 13.53 7.76
N HIS A 110 8.18 13.24 7.90
CA HIS A 110 9.19 14.23 8.28
C HIS A 110 10.08 14.69 7.12
N ILE A 111 9.73 14.32 5.90
CA ILE A 111 10.43 14.73 4.68
C ILE A 111 9.51 15.57 3.77
N SER A 112 10.11 16.43 2.96
CA SER A 112 9.44 17.28 2.00
C SER A 112 8.76 16.49 0.88
N GLU A 113 7.84 17.13 0.13
CA GLU A 113 7.20 16.50 -1.03
C GLU A 113 8.22 16.10 -2.12
N GLU A 114 9.27 16.91 -2.29
CA GLU A 114 10.35 16.62 -3.22
C GLU A 114 11.12 15.37 -2.80
N GLU A 115 11.44 15.24 -1.51
CA GLU A 115 12.09 14.05 -0.98
C GLU A 115 11.21 12.80 -1.08
N VAL A 116 9.90 12.91 -0.83
CA VAL A 116 8.94 11.79 -1.05
C VAL A 116 9.00 11.31 -2.51
N ARG A 117 9.00 12.24 -3.46
CA ARG A 117 9.11 11.91 -4.90
C ARG A 117 10.45 11.25 -5.20
N GLU A 118 11.54 11.75 -4.63
CA GLU A 118 12.87 11.20 -4.84
C GLU A 118 12.97 9.76 -4.29
N GLN A 119 12.35 9.47 -3.15
CA GLN A 119 12.27 8.11 -2.60
C GLN A 119 11.61 7.12 -3.58
N ILE A 120 10.57 7.55 -4.29
CA ILE A 120 9.85 6.72 -5.26
C ILE A 120 10.69 6.56 -6.54
N VAL A 121 11.19 7.66 -7.09
CA VAL A 121 11.96 7.67 -8.35
C VAL A 121 13.27 6.90 -8.20
N SER A 122 13.98 7.07 -7.08
CA SER A 122 15.23 6.34 -6.84
C SER A 122 15.00 4.84 -6.63
N PHE A 123 13.85 4.43 -6.06
CA PHE A 123 13.47 3.01 -6.02
C PHE A 123 13.22 2.47 -7.43
N ASP A 124 12.35 3.13 -8.21
CA ASP A 124 11.99 2.69 -9.57
C ASP A 124 13.24 2.59 -10.48
N ARG A 125 14.15 3.57 -10.40
CA ARG A 125 15.42 3.55 -11.13
C ARG A 125 16.30 2.36 -10.73
N ALA A 126 16.33 2.00 -9.46
CA ALA A 126 17.12 0.85 -9.02
C ALA A 126 16.56 -0.46 -9.59
N CYS A 127 15.23 -0.64 -9.58
CA CYS A 127 14.58 -1.77 -10.26
C CYS A 127 14.92 -1.82 -11.75
N GLU A 128 14.86 -0.68 -12.45
CA GLU A 128 15.19 -0.59 -13.88
C GLU A 128 16.64 -1.01 -14.16
N VAL A 129 17.61 -0.48 -13.41
CA VAL A 129 19.04 -0.80 -13.57
C VAL A 129 19.31 -2.29 -13.42
N HIS A 130 18.61 -2.97 -12.51
CA HIS A 130 18.80 -4.40 -12.26
C HIS A 130 17.89 -5.30 -13.10
N GLY A 131 17.02 -4.71 -13.94
CA GLY A 131 16.10 -5.44 -14.81
C GLY A 131 15.03 -6.19 -14.02
N ILE A 132 14.49 -5.56 -12.99
CA ILE A 132 13.34 -6.00 -12.19
C ILE A 132 12.10 -5.29 -12.72
N ARG A 133 10.96 -5.98 -12.75
CA ARG A 133 9.67 -5.38 -13.15
C ARG A 133 9.37 -4.14 -12.31
N LYS A 134 8.85 -3.09 -12.95
CA LYS A 134 8.47 -1.84 -12.26
C LYS A 134 7.43 -2.15 -11.18
N ALA A 135 7.67 -1.70 -9.96
CA ALA A 135 6.73 -1.85 -8.87
C ALA A 135 5.42 -1.09 -9.16
N THR A 136 4.31 -1.70 -8.77
CA THR A 136 2.97 -1.08 -8.88
C THR A 136 2.29 -0.92 -7.52
N THR A 137 2.85 -1.54 -6.48
CA THR A 137 2.34 -1.46 -5.11
C THR A 137 3.42 -0.95 -4.15
N PHE A 138 2.99 -0.29 -3.08
CA PHE A 138 3.87 0.35 -2.10
C PHE A 138 3.53 -0.10 -0.67
N ALA A 139 4.54 -0.18 0.18
CA ALA A 139 4.36 -0.33 1.63
C ALA A 139 4.94 0.89 2.34
N TYR A 140 4.19 1.51 3.25
CA TYR A 140 4.66 2.70 3.98
C TYR A 140 5.71 2.33 5.04
N PRO A 141 6.94 2.88 4.98
CA PRO A 141 7.96 2.69 6.00
C PRO A 141 7.47 3.08 7.39
N GLY A 142 7.38 2.11 8.29
CA GLY A 142 6.87 2.31 9.65
C GLY A 142 5.50 3.01 9.69
N GLU A 143 4.53 2.55 8.89
CA GLU A 143 3.14 3.06 8.84
C GLU A 143 2.95 4.56 8.49
N HIS A 144 4.02 5.29 8.21
CA HIS A 144 3.99 6.73 7.98
C HIS A 144 3.36 7.11 6.63
N HIS A 145 2.13 7.62 6.66
CA HIS A 145 1.37 8.00 5.46
C HIS A 145 0.62 9.32 5.65
N ASP A 146 0.51 10.09 4.56
CA ASP A 146 -0.30 11.30 4.48
C ASP A 146 -0.76 11.53 3.03
N ARG A 147 -1.56 12.57 2.82
CA ARG A 147 -2.12 12.89 1.51
C ARG A 147 -1.07 13.25 0.45
N ARG A 148 0.07 13.82 0.86
CA ARG A 148 1.17 14.19 -0.07
C ARG A 148 1.77 12.92 -0.66
N ILE A 149 1.99 11.91 0.19
CA ILE A 149 2.57 10.63 -0.21
C ILE A 149 1.59 9.86 -1.12
N VAL A 150 0.30 9.81 -0.77
CA VAL A 150 -0.75 9.20 -1.63
C VAL A 150 -0.74 9.84 -3.03
N LYS A 151 -0.71 11.18 -3.11
CA LYS A 151 -0.67 11.90 -4.39
C LYS A 151 0.60 11.59 -5.18
N ALA A 152 1.75 11.50 -4.52
CA ALA A 152 3.01 11.17 -5.17
C ALA A 152 2.98 9.75 -5.76
N LEU A 153 2.49 8.76 -5.01
CA LEU A 153 2.34 7.38 -5.47
C LEU A 153 1.40 7.28 -6.68
N ALA A 154 0.22 7.92 -6.60
CA ALA A 154 -0.73 7.94 -7.71
C ALA A 154 -0.13 8.60 -8.97
N THR A 155 0.63 9.69 -8.81
CA THR A 155 1.31 10.36 -9.93
C THR A 155 2.41 9.48 -10.55
N ALA A 156 3.09 8.67 -9.75
CA ALA A 156 4.13 7.74 -10.21
C ALA A 156 3.57 6.45 -10.88
N GLY A 157 2.24 6.27 -10.84
CA GLY A 157 1.55 5.14 -11.45
C GLY A 157 1.40 3.92 -10.56
N TYR A 158 1.56 4.07 -9.24
CA TYR A 158 1.20 3.02 -8.29
C TYR A 158 -0.31 2.86 -8.25
N SER A 159 -0.78 1.64 -8.02
CA SER A 159 -2.21 1.29 -7.99
C SER A 159 -2.75 1.05 -6.59
N ALA A 160 -1.88 0.69 -5.65
CA ALA A 160 -2.23 0.42 -4.27
C ALA A 160 -1.05 0.64 -3.32
N ALA A 161 -1.36 0.87 -2.05
CA ALA A 161 -0.38 0.90 -0.98
C ALA A 161 -0.96 0.37 0.33
N ARG A 162 -0.11 -0.33 1.09
CA ARG A 162 -0.46 -0.86 2.40
C ARG A 162 0.31 -0.17 3.51
N ARG A 163 -0.38 0.09 4.63
CA ARG A 163 0.16 0.71 5.83
C ARG A 163 0.04 -0.28 6.99
N GLY A 164 1.02 -0.25 7.90
CA GLY A 164 0.85 -0.91 9.18
C GLY A 164 -0.36 -0.34 9.93
N VAL A 165 -1.05 -1.20 10.65
CA VAL A 165 -2.07 -0.81 11.62
C VAL A 165 -1.85 -1.51 12.93
N THR A 166 -2.03 -0.79 14.05
CA THR A 166 -2.10 -1.43 15.35
C THR A 166 -3.34 -2.35 15.38
N PRO A 167 -3.26 -3.57 15.97
CA PRO A 167 -4.42 -4.45 16.09
C PRO A 167 -5.60 -3.76 16.80
N GLU A 168 -6.83 -4.11 16.41
CA GLU A 168 -8.07 -3.55 17.00
C GLU A 168 -8.24 -3.87 18.49
N TYR A 169 -7.51 -4.88 19.00
CA TYR A 169 -7.54 -5.32 20.38
C TYR A 169 -6.12 -5.41 20.99
N PRO A 170 -5.94 -5.07 22.29
CA PRO A 170 -4.65 -5.18 22.97
C PRO A 170 -4.07 -6.59 22.87
N LEU A 171 -2.77 -6.65 22.57
CA LEU A 171 -1.99 -7.87 22.32
C LEU A 171 -1.90 -8.77 23.56
N PHE A 172 -2.80 -9.75 23.68
CA PHE A 172 -2.54 -10.98 24.44
C PHE A 172 -3.00 -12.26 23.72
N ASP A 173 -2.17 -13.29 23.91
CA ASP A 173 -2.17 -14.73 23.66
C ASP A 173 -2.49 -15.31 22.27
N ARG A 174 -3.31 -14.67 21.42
CA ARG A 174 -3.71 -15.32 20.13
C ARG A 174 -3.66 -14.45 18.88
N GLY A 175 -3.42 -13.15 19.01
CA GLY A 175 -3.50 -12.20 17.88
C GLY A 175 -4.95 -12.06 17.40
N GLY A 176 -5.56 -10.89 17.65
CA GLY A 176 -6.80 -10.55 16.96
C GLY A 176 -6.50 -10.24 15.49
N PRO A 177 -7.41 -10.52 14.55
CA PRO A 177 -7.25 -10.05 13.18
C PRO A 177 -7.22 -8.51 13.20
N GLY A 178 -6.28 -7.91 12.48
CA GLY A 178 -6.34 -6.47 12.17
C GLY A 178 -7.57 -6.15 11.31
N PRO A 179 -7.84 -4.85 11.05
CA PRO A 179 -8.97 -4.45 10.22
C PRO A 179 -8.86 -5.07 8.82
N ALA A 180 -9.99 -5.57 8.31
CA ALA A 180 -10.08 -6.12 6.96
C ALA A 180 -10.28 -4.99 5.94
N TYR A 181 -9.57 -5.07 4.81
CA TYR A 181 -9.71 -4.10 3.73
C TYR A 181 -11.06 -4.24 2.99
N ASN A 182 -11.78 -3.13 2.82
CA ASN A 182 -13.01 -3.05 2.02
C ASN A 182 -12.81 -2.17 0.78
N PRO A 183 -12.57 -2.73 -0.42
CA PRO A 183 -12.25 -1.96 -1.63
C PRO A 183 -13.40 -1.10 -2.16
N ARG A 184 -14.61 -1.23 -1.61
CA ARG A 184 -15.79 -0.43 -1.98
C ARG A 184 -15.85 0.89 -1.21
N GLU A 185 -15.23 0.93 -0.04
CA GLU A 185 -15.32 2.05 0.90
C GLU A 185 -13.96 2.69 1.15
N GLU A 186 -12.90 1.90 1.10
CA GLU A 186 -11.55 2.31 1.47
C GLU A 186 -10.70 2.69 0.24
N ASP A 187 -9.72 3.56 0.50
CA ASP A 187 -8.77 4.01 -0.51
C ASP A 187 -7.74 2.88 -0.77
N PRO A 188 -7.44 2.52 -2.03
CA PRO A 188 -6.45 1.49 -2.34
C PRO A 188 -5.03 1.86 -1.90
N PHE A 189 -4.76 3.13 -1.58
CA PHE A 189 -3.49 3.56 -0.98
C PHE A 189 -3.47 3.46 0.55
N LEU A 190 -4.54 3.00 1.20
CA LEU A 190 -4.64 2.94 2.65
C LEU A 190 -4.98 1.53 3.17
N ILE A 191 -4.57 0.49 2.43
CA ILE A 191 -4.84 -0.91 2.77
C ILE A 191 -4.23 -1.22 4.15
N PRO A 192 -5.02 -1.71 5.12
CA PRO A 192 -4.49 -2.16 6.40
C PRO A 192 -3.65 -3.42 6.23
N GLY A 193 -2.50 -3.48 6.92
CA GLY A 193 -1.63 -4.65 6.97
C GLY A 193 -0.89 -4.79 8.29
#